data_AF-A0A7R9P140-F1
#
_entry.id   AF-A0A7R9P140-F1
#
_cell.length_a   1.000
_cell.length_b   1.000
_cell.length_c   1.000
_cell.angle_alpha   90.00
_cell.angle_beta   90.00
_cell.angle_gamma   90.00
#
_symmetry.space_group_name_H-M   'P 1'
#
loop_
_entity.id
_entity.type
_entity.pdbx_description
1 polymer ?
#
loop_
_entity_poly.entity_id
_entity_poly.type
_entity_poly.pdbx_seq_one_letter_code
_entity_poly.pdbx_strand_id
1 'polypeptide(L)'
;GFVQVFICGPNPHWLFLTSRGELRCHPMNIDGPITCFAPFHNVNCPQGFLYFNKKAELRICVLATHLSYDAPWPVRKVPLRCTPHFATYHLESKTYCVVTSLAEPTNQYYKFNGEDK
;
A
#
# COMPACT_ATOMS: atom_id res chain seq x y z
N GLY A 1 12.26 0.70 -13.41
CA GLY A 1 11.69 2.00 -13.00
C GLY A 1 10.36 2.16 -13.68
N PHE A 2 9.36 2.72 -13.00
CA PHE A 2 8.09 3.06 -13.63
C PHE A 2 8.24 4.36 -14.41
N VAL A 3 7.65 4.43 -15.60
CA VAL A 3 7.43 5.72 -16.26
C VAL A 3 6.31 6.39 -15.47
N GLN A 4 6.62 7.56 -14.92
CA GLN A 4 5.71 8.30 -14.04
C GLN A 4 5.57 9.74 -14.51
N VAL A 5 4.36 10.26 -14.40
CA VAL A 5 4.03 11.67 -14.62
C VAL A 5 3.36 12.20 -13.36
N PHE A 6 3.77 13.37 -12.91
CA PHE A 6 3.13 14.05 -11.79
C PHE A 6 2.33 15.25 -12.29
N ILE A 7 1.05 15.30 -11.95
CA ILE A 7 0.16 16.39 -12.28
C ILE A 7 0.11 17.34 -11.09
N CYS A 8 0.64 18.55 -11.28
CA CYS A 8 0.52 19.65 -10.32
C CYS A 8 -0.87 20.30 -10.38
N GLY A 9 -1.18 21.15 -9.40
CA GLY A 9 -2.41 21.92 -9.36
C GLY A 9 -3.19 21.77 -8.04
N PRO A 10 -4.47 22.16 -8.02
CA PRO A 10 -5.32 22.09 -6.83
C PRO A 10 -5.56 20.67 -6.31
N ASN A 11 -5.51 19.68 -7.19
CA ASN A 11 -5.73 18.28 -6.89
C ASN A 11 -4.59 17.45 -7.49
N PRO A 12 -3.41 17.42 -6.84
CA PRO A 12 -2.22 16.81 -7.40
C PRO A 12 -2.31 15.28 -7.46
N HIS A 13 -1.81 14.70 -8.55
CA HIS A 13 -1.90 13.25 -8.80
C HIS A 13 -0.61 12.68 -9.38
N TRP A 14 -0.32 11.45 -8.98
CA TRP A 14 0.65 10.60 -9.64
C TRP A 14 -0.03 9.75 -10.70
N LEU A 15 0.53 9.75 -11.90
CA LEU A 15 0.20 8.81 -12.96
C LEU A 15 1.36 7.83 -13.13
N PHE A 16 1.06 6.55 -12.98
CA PHE A 16 2.00 5.47 -13.23
C PHE A 16 1.51 4.62 -14.39
N LEU A 17 2.40 4.36 -15.36
CA LEU A 17 2.18 3.31 -16.34
C LEU A 17 2.87 2.04 -15.85
N THR A 18 2.08 1.00 -15.60
CA THR A 18 2.60 -0.27 -15.08
C THR A 18 3.26 -1.07 -16.21
N SER A 19 4.09 -2.05 -15.87
CA SER A 19 4.69 -2.94 -16.87
C SER A 19 3.66 -3.75 -17.68
N ARG A 20 2.42 -3.87 -17.16
CA ARG A 20 1.30 -4.52 -17.83
C ARG A 20 0.50 -3.57 -18.74
N GLY A 21 0.92 -2.32 -18.88
CA GLY A 21 0.22 -1.31 -19.68
C GLY A 21 -1.03 -0.73 -19.01
N GLU A 22 -1.20 -0.94 -17.70
CA GLU A 22 -2.33 -0.37 -16.96
C GLU A 22 -1.96 1.02 -16.45
N LEU A 23 -2.86 1.99 -16.61
CA LEU A 23 -2.70 3.32 -16.02
C LEU A 23 -3.18 3.30 -14.56
N ARG A 24 -2.34 3.76 -13.63
CA ARG A 24 -2.70 3.96 -12.21
C ARG A 24 -2.65 5.45 -11.88
N CYS A 25 -3.68 5.94 -11.19
CA CYS A 25 -3.79 7.33 -10.79
C CYS A 25 -3.93 7.40 -9.26
N HIS A 26 -2.97 8.01 -8.58
CA HIS A 26 -2.93 8.09 -7.12
C HIS A 26 -2.89 9.56 -6.66
N PRO A 27 -3.88 10.05 -5.89
CA PRO A 27 -3.88 11.43 -5.39
C PRO A 27 -2.78 11.67 -4.34
N MET A 28 -2.24 12.90 -4.27
CA MET A 28 -1.26 13.30 -3.26
C MET A 28 -1.76 14.50 -2.45
N ASN A 29 -2.75 14.28 -1.59
CA ASN A 29 -3.47 15.37 -0.92
C ASN A 29 -2.86 15.84 0.41
N ILE A 30 -1.73 15.25 0.83
CA ILE A 30 -1.17 15.48 2.18
C ILE A 30 -0.77 16.95 2.44
N ASP A 31 -0.29 17.65 1.40
CA ASP A 31 0.21 19.03 1.51
C ASP A 31 -0.64 20.04 0.72
N GLY A 32 -1.84 19.63 0.29
CA GLY A 32 -2.75 20.44 -0.51
C GLY A 32 -2.26 20.69 -1.95
N PRO A 33 -2.61 21.85 -2.55
CA PRO A 33 -2.20 22.19 -3.91
C PRO A 33 -0.68 22.26 -4.08
N ILE A 34 -0.19 21.73 -5.19
CA ILE A 34 1.24 21.72 -5.53
C ILE A 34 1.46 22.57 -6.77
N THR A 35 2.41 23.51 -6.67
CA THR A 35 2.64 24.53 -7.70
C THR A 35 3.67 24.08 -8.73
N CYS A 36 4.70 23.35 -8.31
CA CYS A 36 5.69 22.76 -9.19
C CYS A 36 6.28 21.49 -8.60
N PHE A 37 6.86 20.68 -9.48
CA PHE A 37 7.42 19.37 -9.17
C PHE A 37 8.64 19.11 -10.05
N ALA A 38 9.66 18.46 -9.51
CA ALA A 38 10.78 17.96 -10.29
C ALA A 38 11.29 16.61 -9.76
N PRO A 39 11.75 15.70 -10.63
CA PRO A 39 12.50 14.54 -10.20
C PRO A 39 13.82 14.97 -9.54
N PHE A 40 14.25 14.26 -8.50
CA PHE A 40 15.47 14.59 -7.77
C PHE A 40 16.17 13.32 -7.29
N HIS A 41 17.38 13.09 -7.79
CA HIS A 41 18.19 11.95 -7.40
C HIS A 41 19.47 12.44 -6.71
N ASN A 42 19.64 12.06 -5.45
CA ASN A 42 20.81 12.41 -4.64
C ASN A 42 21.20 11.23 -3.74
N VAL A 43 22.44 11.18 -3.27
CA VAL A 43 22.90 10.17 -2.30
C VAL A 43 22.04 10.11 -1.04
N ASN A 44 21.50 11.25 -0.59
CA ASN A 44 20.59 11.33 0.55
C ASN A 44 19.10 11.21 0.17
N CYS A 45 18.80 11.14 -1.13
CA CYS A 45 17.44 11.07 -1.68
C CYS A 45 17.42 10.22 -2.97
N PRO A 46 17.61 8.90 -2.85
CA PRO A 46 17.70 8.03 -4.01
C PRO A 46 16.33 7.89 -4.69
N GLN A 47 16.29 8.15 -5.99
CA GLN A 47 15.07 8.05 -6.82
C GLN A 47 13.91 8.87 -6.25
N GLY A 48 14.23 10.02 -5.64
CA GLY A 48 13.26 10.90 -5.03
C GLY A 48 12.71 11.96 -5.99
N PHE A 49 12.08 12.94 -5.38
CA PHE A 49 11.48 14.08 -6.04
C PHE A 49 11.46 15.27 -5.09
N LEU A 50 11.22 16.44 -5.67
CA LEU A 50 10.99 17.67 -4.92
C LEU A 50 9.79 18.41 -5.47
N TYR A 51 9.11 19.16 -4.62
CA TYR A 51 7.97 19.98 -5.01
C TYR A 51 7.83 21.20 -4.12
N PHE A 52 7.12 22.21 -4.60
CA PHE A 52 6.66 23.34 -3.79
C PHE A 52 5.17 23.21 -3.52
N ASN A 53 4.79 23.39 -2.25
CA ASN A 53 3.38 23.49 -1.87
C ASN A 53 2.87 24.93 -2.04
N LYS A 54 1.57 25.14 -1.80
CA LYS A 54 0.94 26.47 -1.86
C LYS A 54 1.57 27.51 -0.92
N LYS A 55 2.27 27.08 0.13
CA LYS A 55 2.96 27.96 1.09
C LYS A 55 4.39 28.33 0.66
N ALA A 56 4.80 27.95 -0.56
CA ALA A 56 6.17 28.11 -1.07
C ALA A 56 7.23 27.38 -0.23
N GLU A 57 6.85 26.29 0.46
CA GLU A 57 7.80 25.42 1.14
C GLU A 57 8.34 24.39 0.15
N LEU A 58 9.67 24.28 0.05
CA LEU A 58 10.34 23.22 -0.71
C LEU A 58 10.33 21.92 0.08
N ARG A 59 9.81 20.85 -0.53
CA ARG A 59 9.78 19.50 0.04
C ARG A 59 10.70 18.60 -0.77
N ILE A 60 11.62 17.90 -0.09
CA ILE A 60 12.43 16.83 -0.68
C ILE A 60 11.87 15.50 -0.16
N CYS A 61 11.46 14.62 -1.05
CA CYS A 61 10.71 13.43 -0.70
C CYS A 61 11.13 12.21 -1.51
N VAL A 62 10.84 11.03 -0.96
CA VAL A 62 10.92 9.74 -1.65
C VAL A 62 9.56 9.06 -1.57
N LEU A 63 9.21 8.28 -2.60
CA LEU A 63 8.03 7.42 -2.52
C LEU A 63 8.28 6.31 -1.49
N ALA A 64 7.21 5.90 -0.79
CA ALA A 64 7.29 4.88 0.23
C ALA A 64 7.63 3.52 -0.39
N THR A 65 8.83 3.01 -0.09
CA THR A 65 9.37 1.80 -0.73
C THR A 65 8.70 0.49 -0.32
N HIS A 66 7.94 0.51 0.77
CA HIS A 66 7.20 -0.66 1.28
C HIS A 66 5.82 -0.85 0.63
N LEU A 67 5.42 0.08 -0.26
CA LEU A 67 4.16 0.02 -1.00
C LEU A 67 4.41 -0.39 -2.45
N SER A 68 3.47 -1.15 -3.01
CA SER A 68 3.33 -1.31 -4.45
C SER A 68 2.38 -0.24 -4.97
N TYR A 69 2.86 0.55 -5.94
CA TYR A 69 2.05 1.52 -6.69
C TYR A 69 1.42 0.92 -7.96
N ASP A 70 1.80 -0.32 -8.31
CA ASP A 70 1.23 -1.12 -9.39
C ASP A 70 -0.03 -1.89 -8.91
N ALA A 71 -1.03 -1.12 -8.50
CA ALA A 71 -2.36 -1.59 -8.11
C ALA A 71 -3.33 -0.41 -8.20
N PRO A 72 -4.66 -0.65 -8.25
CA PRO A 72 -5.65 0.43 -8.25
C PRO A 72 -5.46 1.43 -7.10
N TRP A 73 -5.02 0.95 -5.94
CA TRP A 73 -4.69 1.74 -4.75
C TRP A 73 -3.27 1.34 -4.30
N PRO A 74 -2.46 2.22 -3.69
CA PRO A 74 -1.15 1.82 -3.17
C PRO A 74 -1.32 0.78 -2.07
N VAL A 75 -0.70 -0.39 -2.22
CA VAL A 75 -0.93 -1.54 -1.34
C VAL A 75 0.37 -2.17 -0.87
N ARG A 76 0.38 -2.67 0.36
CA ARG A 76 1.42 -3.57 0.87
C ARG A 76 0.80 -4.93 1.16
N LYS A 77 1.32 -5.98 0.52
CA LYS A 77 0.96 -7.35 0.86
C LYS A 77 1.83 -7.82 2.04
N VAL A 78 1.19 -8.29 3.11
CA VAL A 78 1.86 -8.91 4.26
C VAL A 78 1.57 -10.41 4.23
N PRO A 79 2.56 -11.27 3.93
CA PRO A 79 2.31 -12.71 3.83
C PRO A 79 2.14 -13.35 5.21
N LEU A 80 0.93 -13.83 5.51
CA LEU A 80 0.63 -14.50 6.79
C LEU A 80 0.92 -16.01 6.79
N ARG A 81 0.88 -16.66 5.61
CA ARG A 81 1.04 -18.12 5.43
C ARG A 81 0.02 -18.97 6.22
N CYS A 82 -1.10 -18.37 6.56
CA CYS A 82 -2.27 -18.99 7.20
C CYS A 82 -3.53 -18.24 6.74
N THR A 83 -4.71 -18.75 7.08
CA THR A 83 -5.99 -18.11 6.70
C THR A 83 -6.36 -17.05 7.73
N PRO A 84 -6.44 -15.75 7.36
CA PRO A 84 -6.97 -14.73 8.25
C PRO A 84 -8.50 -14.79 8.29
N HIS A 85 -9.08 -14.63 9.49
CA HIS A 85 -10.53 -14.61 9.71
C HIS A 85 -11.02 -13.23 10.11
N PHE A 86 -10.32 -12.60 11.06
CA PHE A 86 -10.69 -11.29 11.59
C PHE A 86 -9.44 -10.42 11.77
N ALA A 87 -9.62 -9.11 11.66
CA ALA A 87 -8.60 -8.12 11.97
C ALA A 87 -9.24 -6.93 12.69
N THR A 88 -8.62 -6.45 13.77
CA THR A 88 -9.05 -5.25 14.48
C THR A 88 -7.85 -4.40 14.86
N TYR A 89 -8.03 -3.08 14.92
CA TYR A 89 -6.99 -2.12 15.30
C TYR A 89 -7.15 -1.72 16.76
N HIS A 90 -6.10 -1.91 17.56
CA HIS A 90 -6.05 -1.47 18.94
C HIS A 90 -5.36 -0.10 19.01
N LEU A 91 -6.14 0.94 19.32
CA LEU A 91 -5.72 2.33 19.23
C LEU A 91 -4.55 2.67 20.19
N GLU A 92 -4.62 2.19 21.43
CA GLU A 92 -3.66 2.54 22.48
C GLU A 92 -2.25 2.03 22.16
N SER A 93 -2.14 0.78 21.71
CA SER A 93 -0.84 0.18 21.33
C SER A 93 -0.45 0.48 19.89
N LYS A 94 -1.36 1.02 19.06
CA LYS A 94 -1.19 1.20 17.62
C LYS A 94 -0.82 -0.10 16.89
N THR A 95 -1.47 -1.20 17.28
CA THR A 95 -1.24 -2.53 16.69
C THR A 95 -2.51 -3.12 16.11
N TYR A 96 -2.36 -4.11 15.23
CA TYR A 96 -3.47 -4.92 14.73
C TYR A 96 -3.50 -6.27 15.44
N CYS A 97 -4.68 -6.69 15.90
CA CYS A 97 -4.96 -8.05 16.31
C CYS A 97 -5.57 -8.81 15.12
N VAL A 98 -4.98 -9.94 14.74
CA VAL A 98 -5.41 -10.74 13.60
C VAL A 98 -5.69 -12.17 14.06
N VAL A 99 -6.91 -12.64 13.87
CA VAL A 99 -7.31 -14.02 14.16
C VAL A 99 -7.06 -14.86 12.92
N THR A 100 -6.33 -15.96 13.06
CA THR A 100 -5.93 -16.82 11.94
C THR A 100 -6.15 -18.30 12.24
N SER A 101 -6.21 -19.15 11.20
CA SER A 101 -6.19 -20.60 11.35
C SER A 101 -5.14 -21.25 10.46
N LEU A 102 -4.61 -22.37 10.92
CA LEU A 102 -3.74 -23.27 10.16
C LEU A 102 -4.48 -24.61 9.97
N ALA A 103 -4.44 -25.16 8.77
CA ALA A 103 -4.99 -26.49 8.52
C ALA A 103 -3.98 -27.54 8.98
N GLU A 104 -4.42 -28.45 9.84
CA GLU A 104 -3.63 -29.59 10.31
C GLU A 104 -4.32 -30.90 9.92
N PRO A 105 -3.58 -31.94 9.49
CA PRO A 105 -4.16 -33.25 9.24
C PRO A 105 -4.81 -33.84 10.49
N THR A 106 -6.04 -34.32 10.38
CA THR A 106 -6.69 -35.07 11.47
C THR A 106 -6.34 -36.55 11.38
N ASN A 107 -5.96 -37.14 12.52
CA ASN A 107 -5.84 -38.59 12.69
C ASN A 107 -7.12 -39.23 13.26
N GLN A 108 -8.17 -38.43 13.46
CA GLN A 108 -9.46 -38.89 13.96
C GLN A 108 -10.51 -38.78 12.86
N TYR A 109 -11.21 -39.88 12.62
CA TYR A 109 -12.37 -39.91 11.73
C TYR A 109 -13.64 -39.91 12.59
N TYR A 110 -14.62 -39.10 12.20
CA TYR A 110 -15.91 -39.07 12.85
C TYR A 110 -16.67 -40.36 12.52
N LYS A 111 -17.02 -41.15 13.55
CA LYS A 111 -17.98 -42.24 13.39
C LYS A 111 -19.37 -41.67 13.63
N PHE A 112 -20.22 -41.71 12.61
CA PHE A 112 -21.66 -41.51 12.81
C PHE A 112 -22.13 -42.70 13.63
N ASN A 113 -22.57 -42.48 14.88
CA ASN A 113 -23.32 -43.49 15.61
C ASN A 113 -24.68 -43.59 14.93
N GLY A 114 -24.75 -44.37 13.84
CA GLY A 114 -26.02 -44.88 13.35
C GLY A 114 -26.63 -45.67 14.50
N GLU A 115 -27.83 -45.27 14.92
CA GLU A 115 -28.74 -46.22 15.57
C GLU A 115 -29.03 -47.30 14.51
N ASP A 116 -28.22 -48.35 14.47
CA ASP A 116 -28.63 -49.64 13.93
C ASP A 116 -29.69 -50.18 14.91
N LYS A 117 -30.95 -49.84 14.64
CA LYS A 117 -32.13 -50.54 15.15
C LYS A 117 -32.78 -51.32 14.03
#